data_AF-A0AAV4GND3-F1
#
_entry.id   AF-A0AAV4GND3-F1
#
_cell.length_a   1.000
_cell.length_b   1.000
_cell.length_c   1.000
_cell.angle_alpha   90.00
_cell.angle_beta   90.00
_cell.angle_gamma   90.00
#
_symmetry.space_group_name_H-M   'P 1'
#
loop_
_entity.id
_entity.type
_entity.pdbx_description
1 polymer ?
#
loop_
_entity_poly.entity_id
_entity_poly.type
_entity_poly.pdbx_seq_one_letter_code
_entity_poly.pdbx_strand_id
1 'polypeptide(L)'
;MPGRRTPDQNSKYGLTRRQKQSWTETTPTAKVLPRAARGNRFVAPVHSSKYHQDAGKIQNLSNQVAPRECQDARKDTWPEQQSFRCDTQEKKKERKTRWSDRKAKETKFRPFLPSIVFGNCQSLNNKLEELQANTKWCKTYREASVICVTETWFNEGTTADGTTIDGFCIFRGDRKGEGCKTRGGGVCLYVNHRWANPNNSHIKLTACSPNLEILTVNVRPFYLTREYSNIVFNVVQIPPNANDSDVTEQLVSIVQEQEDRWPDAAVYVLGDFNHVTLRDHLPHFSQHVTVPIRKEKTIDLCYSNTPDSYKSYQLPCLGDSDHNMVHICPKYRPTLKTESTTTKAVQKWNADTEDTLKACFECTDWDVFKTKCENLNELVMTVNSYINYSVENIIPNKTVKCFSNNKPWVTKELGAIVLEKKKAFRSGNAPELQKMNKQLKNVTKQSTVQSVIRFGITCWGGNITVRDQERLDRLIRKASKTTCSKFDSTNEIYRKSCRRIAKGIFNNADHPLNAEYTRSVRTGRLLSKTARTERYRRSFVPSSIRLLQ
;
A
#
# COMPACT_ATOMS: atom_id res chain seq x y z
N MET A 1 23.02 -85.67 6.43
CA MET A 1 22.59 -85.00 7.68
C MET A 1 22.78 -83.50 7.50
N PRO A 2 21.78 -82.69 7.86
CA PRO A 2 21.09 -81.79 6.93
C PRO A 2 21.10 -80.32 7.43
N GLY A 3 20.79 -79.31 6.61
CA GLY A 3 19.43 -78.90 6.22
C GLY A 3 19.24 -77.40 6.54
N ARG A 4 18.37 -76.60 5.95
CA ARG A 4 17.26 -76.78 5.00
C ARG A 4 16.90 -75.40 4.41
N ARG A 5 16.49 -75.44 3.13
CA ARG A 5 15.31 -74.80 2.51
C ARG A 5 15.16 -73.26 2.51
N THR A 6 15.29 -72.75 1.29
CA THR A 6 14.54 -71.68 0.60
C THR A 6 13.00 -71.97 0.59
N PRO A 7 12.09 -71.29 -0.15
CA PRO A 7 12.26 -70.23 -1.17
C PRO A 7 11.14 -69.12 -1.19
N ASP A 8 11.19 -68.15 -2.10
CA ASP A 8 10.28 -67.98 -3.28
C ASP A 8 9.17 -66.92 -3.02
N GLN A 9 8.53 -66.16 -3.93
CA GLN A 9 8.52 -65.86 -5.38
C GLN A 9 7.95 -64.41 -5.48
N ASN A 10 8.42 -63.52 -6.36
CA ASN A 10 8.19 -63.41 -7.81
C ASN A 10 6.76 -62.97 -8.25
N SER A 11 6.75 -62.13 -9.29
CA SER A 11 5.60 -61.73 -10.13
C SER A 11 4.66 -60.67 -9.52
N LYS A 12 3.89 -59.85 -10.25
CA LYS A 12 3.71 -59.37 -11.64
C LYS A 12 2.40 -58.56 -11.55
N TYR A 13 1.99 -57.89 -12.64
CA TYR A 13 0.72 -57.15 -12.82
C TYR A 13 0.75 -55.72 -12.24
N GLY A 14 0.37 -54.67 -12.96
CA GLY A 14 -0.34 -54.62 -14.23
C GLY A 14 -1.19 -53.35 -14.24
N LEU A 15 -0.91 -52.49 -15.22
CA LEU A 15 -1.68 -51.31 -15.60
C LEU A 15 -3.17 -51.62 -15.78
N THR A 16 -4.05 -50.61 -15.68
CA THR A 16 -4.87 -50.13 -16.81
C THR A 16 -5.75 -48.92 -16.46
N ARG A 17 -6.36 -48.36 -17.51
CA ARG A 17 -6.69 -46.97 -17.82
C ARG A 17 -8.22 -46.85 -18.05
N ARG A 18 -8.75 -45.61 -18.04
CA ARG A 18 -10.07 -45.13 -18.59
C ARG A 18 -11.30 -45.35 -17.67
N GLN A 19 -12.34 -44.52 -17.62
CA GLN A 19 -12.78 -43.33 -18.37
C GLN A 19 -13.94 -42.60 -17.63
N LYS A 20 -13.98 -41.26 -17.74
CA LYS A 20 -15.11 -40.30 -17.88
C LYS A 20 -16.37 -40.37 -16.98
N GLN A 21 -16.66 -39.25 -16.29
CA GLN A 21 -17.77 -38.28 -16.54
C GLN A 21 -17.81 -37.24 -15.39
N SER A 22 -17.33 -36.01 -15.59
CA SER A 22 -18.11 -34.75 -15.70
C SER A 22 -19.24 -34.59 -14.67
N TRP A 23 -19.13 -33.62 -13.75
CA TRP A 23 -20.03 -32.45 -13.62
C TRP A 23 -19.39 -31.42 -12.67
N THR A 24 -19.68 -30.17 -13.00
CA THR A 24 -19.13 -28.88 -12.57
C THR A 24 -19.49 -28.51 -11.12
N GLU A 25 -18.58 -27.83 -10.40
CA GLU A 25 -18.84 -26.47 -9.86
C GLU A 25 -17.63 -25.91 -9.10
N THR A 26 -17.45 -24.61 -9.29
CA THR A 26 -16.39 -23.70 -8.89
C THR A 26 -16.21 -23.54 -7.39
N THR A 27 -14.96 -23.58 -6.90
CA THR A 27 -14.57 -23.02 -5.59
C THR A 27 -13.24 -22.25 -5.74
N PRO A 28 -13.09 -21.01 -5.24
CA PRO A 28 -11.83 -20.28 -5.34
C PRO A 28 -10.81 -20.85 -4.35
N THR A 29 -9.63 -21.17 -4.86
CA THR A 29 -8.46 -21.67 -4.13
C THR A 29 -7.95 -20.64 -3.12
N ALA A 30 -7.88 -21.07 -1.86
CA ALA A 30 -7.31 -20.32 -0.76
C ALA A 30 -5.80 -20.09 -0.96
N LYS A 31 -5.36 -18.82 -0.85
CA LYS A 31 -3.94 -18.45 -0.78
C LYS A 31 -3.29 -19.09 0.45
N VAL A 32 -2.37 -20.00 0.20
CA VAL A 32 -1.48 -20.66 1.17
C VAL A 32 -0.52 -19.62 1.77
N LEU A 33 -0.42 -19.58 3.11
CA LEU A 33 0.58 -18.79 3.85
C LEU A 33 2.01 -19.30 3.55
N PRO A 34 3.04 -18.44 3.35
CA PRO A 34 4.36 -18.91 2.95
C PRO A 34 5.08 -19.71 4.05
N ARG A 35 5.71 -20.82 3.65
CA ARG A 35 6.70 -21.58 4.42
C ARG A 35 7.94 -20.69 4.68
N ALA A 36 8.20 -20.34 5.94
CA ALA A 36 9.42 -19.65 6.33
C ALA A 36 10.63 -20.61 6.28
N ALA A 37 11.58 -20.33 5.39
CA ALA A 37 12.88 -20.99 5.29
C ALA A 37 13.77 -20.69 6.50
N ARG A 38 14.70 -21.61 6.77
CA ARG A 38 15.66 -21.59 7.88
C ARG A 38 16.70 -20.48 7.69
N GLY A 39 17.11 -19.88 8.82
CA GLY A 39 18.32 -19.08 8.93
C GLY A 39 18.17 -17.63 8.47
N ASN A 40 17.88 -16.73 9.41
CA ASN A 40 18.44 -15.38 9.34
C ASN A 40 18.55 -14.77 10.73
N ARG A 41 19.77 -14.33 11.05
CA ARG A 41 20.06 -13.43 12.17
C ARG A 41 19.27 -12.15 11.98
N PHE A 42 18.96 -11.51 13.11
CA PHE A 42 18.37 -10.18 13.19
C PHE A 42 18.88 -9.24 12.09
N VAL A 43 18.01 -8.94 11.11
CA VAL A 43 18.00 -7.65 10.43
C VAL A 43 16.61 -7.10 10.67
N ALA A 44 16.52 -6.18 11.62
CA ALA A 44 15.30 -5.41 11.83
C ALA A 44 14.92 -4.73 10.50
N PRO A 45 13.62 -4.66 10.14
CA PRO A 45 13.20 -3.80 9.05
C PRO A 45 13.68 -2.38 9.35
N VAL A 46 14.52 -1.82 8.49
CA VAL A 46 14.98 -0.43 8.54
C VAL A 46 13.80 0.47 8.16
N HIS A 47 12.82 0.55 9.06
CA HIS A 47 11.68 1.48 9.02
C HIS A 47 11.59 2.35 10.27
N SER A 48 12.54 2.23 11.20
CA SER A 48 12.65 3.11 12.37
C SER A 48 13.62 4.30 12.20
N SER A 49 14.47 4.32 11.17
CA SER A 49 15.48 5.39 11.01
C SER A 49 14.89 6.74 10.56
N LYS A 50 13.78 6.76 9.82
CA LYS A 50 13.16 8.03 9.37
C LYS A 50 12.24 8.70 10.39
N TYR A 51 11.80 8.02 11.45
CA TYR A 51 11.01 8.64 12.52
C TYR A 51 11.88 9.30 13.60
N HIS A 52 13.18 9.00 13.65
CA HIS A 52 14.12 9.66 14.56
C HIS A 52 14.69 10.99 14.04
N GLN A 53 14.59 11.27 12.73
CA GLN A 53 15.07 12.54 12.16
C GLN A 53 14.06 13.70 12.30
N ASP A 54 12.76 13.41 12.41
CA ASP A 54 11.73 14.45 12.62
C ASP A 54 11.53 14.82 14.11
N ALA A 55 11.99 13.97 15.04
CA ALA A 55 12.01 14.32 16.46
C ALA A 55 13.15 15.30 16.82
N GLY A 56 14.28 15.23 16.11
CA GLY A 56 15.43 16.13 16.29
C GLY A 56 15.23 17.55 15.74
N LYS A 57 14.33 17.74 14.76
CA LYS A 57 14.01 19.07 14.21
C LYS A 57 13.04 19.90 15.07
N ILE A 58 12.44 19.31 16.09
CA ILE A 58 11.51 20.02 17.01
C ILE A 58 12.23 20.57 18.25
N GLN A 59 13.48 20.20 18.51
CA GLN A 59 14.27 20.71 19.64
C GLN A 59 15.15 21.93 19.32
N ASN A 60 15.38 22.28 18.04
CA ASN A 60 16.24 23.41 17.66
C ASN A 60 15.50 24.68 17.21
N LEU A 61 14.22 24.84 17.58
CA LEU A 61 13.44 26.07 17.31
C LEU A 61 12.99 26.79 18.59
N SER A 62 13.53 26.45 19.77
CA SER A 62 13.20 27.15 21.02
C SER A 62 14.24 28.17 21.48
N ASN A 63 15.45 28.22 20.89
CA ASN A 63 16.54 29.05 21.41
C ASN A 63 17.19 29.91 20.32
N GLN A 64 16.41 30.74 19.60
CA GLN A 64 16.95 31.88 18.84
C GLN A 64 15.83 32.76 18.26
N VAL A 65 15.03 33.39 19.11
CA VAL A 65 14.28 34.61 18.73
C VAL A 65 14.24 35.53 19.96
N ALA A 66 15.12 36.52 19.97
CA ALA A 66 15.01 37.68 20.85
C ALA A 66 13.71 38.45 20.52
N PRO A 67 13.05 39.11 21.48
CA PRO A 67 11.82 39.84 21.23
C PRO A 67 12.11 41.02 20.32
N ARG A 68 11.64 40.97 19.07
CA ARG A 68 11.53 42.17 18.23
C ARG A 68 10.15 42.77 18.45
N GLU A 69 10.16 44.05 18.79
CA GLU A 69 9.00 44.90 18.97
C GLU A 69 8.05 44.80 17.77
N CYS A 70 6.77 44.66 18.08
CA CYS A 70 5.69 44.58 17.10
C CYS A 70 5.34 46.01 16.70
N GLN A 71 5.96 46.53 15.64
CA GLN A 71 5.49 47.73 14.95
C GLN A 71 4.99 47.34 13.55
N ASP A 72 3.73 47.72 13.30
CA ASP A 72 3.03 47.78 12.02
C ASP A 72 2.71 46.47 11.27
N ALA A 73 1.71 45.75 11.78
CA ALA A 73 0.87 44.88 10.97
C ALA A 73 -0.35 45.65 10.46
N ARG A 74 -0.38 45.89 9.14
CA ARG A 74 -1.50 46.45 8.39
C ARG A 74 -2.81 45.69 8.71
N LYS A 75 -3.87 46.46 8.92
CA LYS A 75 -5.24 45.99 9.15
C LYS A 75 -5.77 45.22 7.93
N ASP A 76 -5.67 43.90 7.94
CA ASP A 76 -6.49 43.04 7.09
C ASP A 76 -7.82 42.74 7.81
N THR A 77 -8.82 43.59 7.56
CA THR A 77 -10.22 43.35 7.90
C THR A 77 -10.74 42.15 7.10
N TRP A 78 -11.15 41.09 7.81
CA TRP A 78 -11.84 39.95 7.21
C TRP A 78 -13.31 40.30 6.94
N PRO A 79 -13.90 39.95 5.77
CA PRO A 79 -15.26 40.36 5.44
C PRO A 79 -16.29 39.67 6.34
N GLU A 80 -17.20 40.48 6.87
CA GLU A 80 -18.43 40.05 7.53
C GLU A 80 -19.32 39.21 6.59
N GLN A 81 -19.97 38.22 7.22
CA GLN A 81 -21.25 37.60 6.83
C GLN A 81 -21.53 37.47 5.32
N GLN A 82 -21.08 36.39 4.69
CA GLN A 82 -21.71 35.89 3.46
C GLN A 82 -22.64 34.72 3.77
N SER A 83 -23.93 34.96 3.60
CA SER A 83 -25.00 33.95 3.61
C SER A 83 -24.65 32.79 2.68
N PHE A 84 -24.74 31.56 3.18
CA PHE A 84 -24.61 30.34 2.36
C PHE A 84 -25.77 30.26 1.36
N ARG A 85 -25.57 30.71 0.10
CA ARG A 85 -26.44 30.32 -1.01
C ARG A 85 -26.01 28.96 -1.56
N CYS A 86 -27.00 28.11 -1.84
CA CYS A 86 -26.79 26.78 -2.40
C CYS A 86 -26.28 26.89 -3.85
N ASP A 87 -25.01 26.54 -4.08
CA ASP A 87 -24.40 26.54 -5.42
C ASP A 87 -25.05 25.46 -6.33
N THR A 88 -25.37 25.87 -7.57
CA THR A 88 -25.85 24.99 -8.66
C THR A 88 -24.80 23.93 -9.07
N GLN A 89 -25.24 22.82 -9.66
CA GLN A 89 -24.36 21.69 -10.01
C GLN A 89 -23.24 22.05 -11.01
N GLU A 90 -23.49 22.97 -11.94
CA GLU A 90 -22.48 23.45 -12.90
C GLU A 90 -21.37 24.25 -12.24
N LYS A 91 -21.70 25.20 -11.36
CA LYS A 91 -20.70 25.96 -10.59
C LYS A 91 -19.86 25.06 -9.68
N LYS A 92 -20.45 23.98 -9.17
CA LYS A 92 -19.72 22.93 -8.43
C LYS A 92 -18.78 22.11 -9.32
N LYS A 93 -19.15 21.82 -10.58
CA LYS A 93 -18.27 21.18 -11.56
C LYS A 93 -17.10 22.10 -11.91
N GLU A 94 -17.35 23.34 -12.30
CA GLU A 94 -16.31 24.32 -12.68
C GLU A 94 -15.29 24.58 -11.55
N ARG A 95 -15.76 24.74 -10.30
CA ARG A 95 -14.87 24.89 -9.14
C ARG A 95 -14.01 23.66 -8.90
N LYS A 96 -14.52 22.44 -9.16
CA LYS A 96 -13.75 21.19 -9.07
C LYS A 96 -12.69 21.10 -10.17
N THR A 97 -13.00 21.50 -11.41
CA THR A 97 -12.03 21.54 -12.51
C THR A 97 -10.93 22.55 -12.20
N ARG A 98 -11.31 23.78 -11.84
CA ARG A 98 -10.37 24.87 -11.52
C ARG A 98 -9.47 24.55 -10.32
N TRP A 99 -9.98 23.84 -9.31
CA TRP A 99 -9.17 23.36 -8.18
C TRP A 99 -8.22 22.22 -8.58
N SER A 100 -8.66 21.31 -9.45
CA SER A 100 -7.83 20.21 -9.96
C SER A 100 -6.66 20.75 -10.80
N ASP A 101 -6.93 21.74 -11.66
CA ASP A 101 -5.91 22.39 -12.48
C ASP A 101 -4.92 23.21 -11.64
N ARG A 102 -5.42 23.89 -10.59
CA ARG A 102 -4.58 24.65 -9.64
C ARG A 102 -3.68 23.71 -8.84
N LYS A 103 -4.18 22.54 -8.44
CA LYS A 103 -3.42 21.52 -7.72
C LYS A 103 -2.41 20.79 -8.61
N ALA A 104 -2.75 20.52 -9.88
CA ALA A 104 -1.81 20.01 -10.88
C ALA A 104 -0.68 21.01 -11.14
N LYS A 105 -0.97 22.33 -11.11
CA LYS A 105 0.04 23.40 -11.15
C LYS A 105 0.91 23.49 -9.89
N GLU A 106 0.43 23.03 -8.73
CA GLU A 106 1.18 22.97 -7.46
C GLU A 106 2.03 21.69 -7.32
N THR A 107 1.72 20.61 -8.06
CA THR A 107 2.43 19.32 -8.02
C THR A 107 3.45 19.14 -9.16
N LYS A 108 4.09 20.23 -9.62
CA LYS A 108 5.15 20.16 -10.65
C LYS A 108 6.22 19.16 -10.21
N PHE A 109 6.54 18.17 -11.07
CA PHE A 109 7.50 17.09 -10.81
C PHE A 109 7.16 16.14 -9.63
N ARG A 110 5.95 16.21 -9.07
CA ARG A 110 5.45 15.30 -8.02
C ARG A 110 4.14 14.62 -8.38
N PRO A 111 4.00 14.06 -9.61
CA PRO A 111 2.79 13.34 -9.94
C PRO A 111 2.70 12.05 -9.10
N PHE A 112 1.48 11.58 -8.84
CA PHE A 112 1.27 10.33 -8.08
C PHE A 112 1.78 9.09 -8.82
N LEU A 113 1.80 9.16 -10.15
CA LEU A 113 2.36 8.20 -11.10
C LEU A 113 3.23 8.95 -12.11
N PRO A 114 4.23 8.32 -12.75
CA PRO A 114 5.16 9.00 -13.65
C PRO A 114 4.49 9.58 -14.90
N SER A 115 4.85 10.80 -15.31
CA SER A 115 4.56 11.27 -16.67
C SER A 115 5.62 10.71 -17.62
N ILE A 116 5.22 9.95 -18.63
CA ILE A 116 6.16 9.22 -19.49
C ILE A 116 6.07 9.78 -20.90
N VAL A 117 7.21 10.11 -21.51
CA VAL A 117 7.31 10.33 -22.96
C VAL A 117 8.08 9.17 -23.55
N PHE A 118 7.61 8.57 -24.65
CA PHE A 118 8.37 7.52 -25.30
C PHE A 118 8.10 7.41 -26.80
N GLY A 119 9.00 6.76 -27.53
CA GLY A 119 8.80 6.43 -28.93
C GLY A 119 10.08 5.93 -29.60
N ASN A 120 9.91 5.35 -30.79
CA ASN A 120 10.99 4.91 -31.65
C ASN A 120 11.61 6.10 -32.40
N CYS A 121 12.91 6.31 -32.23
CA CYS A 121 13.59 7.46 -32.84
C CYS A 121 14.31 7.15 -34.14
N GLN A 122 14.50 5.88 -34.53
CA GLN A 122 15.27 5.51 -35.73
C GLN A 122 16.62 6.26 -35.83
N SER A 123 17.50 5.99 -34.87
CA SER A 123 18.71 6.74 -34.53
C SER A 123 18.43 7.99 -33.72
N LEU A 124 18.94 8.03 -32.48
CA LEU A 124 18.89 9.23 -31.64
C LEU A 124 20.12 10.13 -31.84
N ASN A 125 21.23 9.60 -32.38
CA ASN A 125 22.49 10.33 -32.55
C ASN A 125 22.32 11.66 -33.30
N ASN A 126 21.54 11.68 -34.37
CA ASN A 126 21.29 12.88 -35.18
C ASN A 126 20.09 13.73 -34.70
N LYS A 127 19.40 13.31 -33.65
CA LYS A 127 18.16 13.94 -33.14
C LYS A 127 18.30 14.42 -31.69
N LEU A 128 19.49 14.27 -31.10
CA LEU A 128 19.71 14.64 -29.71
C LEU A 128 19.54 16.14 -29.47
N GLU A 129 20.00 16.98 -30.39
CA GLU A 129 19.85 18.45 -30.28
C GLU A 129 18.37 18.86 -30.25
N GLU A 130 17.54 18.24 -31.08
CA GLU A 130 16.09 18.46 -31.08
C GLU A 130 15.47 17.98 -29.76
N LEU A 131 15.86 16.81 -29.27
CA LEU A 131 15.39 16.30 -27.99
C LEU A 131 15.82 17.21 -26.82
N GLN A 132 17.04 17.75 -26.83
CA GLN A 132 17.52 18.73 -25.87
C GLN A 132 16.75 20.06 -25.96
N ALA A 133 16.44 20.54 -27.17
CA ALA A 133 15.59 21.71 -27.37
C ALA A 133 14.18 21.45 -26.80
N ASN A 134 13.62 20.26 -27.02
CA ASN A 134 12.33 19.86 -26.50
C ASN A 134 12.33 19.79 -24.97
N THR A 135 13.34 19.20 -24.32
CA THR A 135 13.43 19.16 -22.85
C THR A 135 13.66 20.55 -22.23
N LYS A 136 14.21 21.51 -22.98
CA LYS A 136 14.39 22.89 -22.53
C LYS A 136 13.14 23.74 -22.70
N TRP A 137 12.51 23.70 -23.87
CA TRP A 137 11.45 24.65 -24.27
C TRP A 137 10.05 24.06 -24.24
N CYS A 138 9.88 22.79 -24.59
CA CYS A 138 8.59 22.12 -24.57
C CYS A 138 8.23 21.64 -23.17
N LYS A 139 7.12 22.15 -22.63
CA LYS A 139 6.67 21.82 -21.27
C LYS A 139 6.49 20.31 -21.07
N THR A 140 5.96 19.60 -22.07
CA THR A 140 5.69 18.16 -21.98
C THR A 140 6.96 17.35 -21.75
N TYR A 141 8.02 17.62 -22.51
CA TYR A 141 9.32 16.96 -22.34
C TYR A 141 10.03 17.42 -21.06
N ARG A 142 10.03 18.73 -20.81
CA ARG A 142 10.68 19.33 -19.62
C ARG A 142 10.12 18.78 -18.30
N GLU A 143 8.81 18.56 -18.24
CA GLU A 143 8.08 18.10 -17.05
C GLU A 143 7.85 16.59 -17.02
N ALA A 144 8.26 15.85 -18.06
CA ALA A 144 8.20 14.40 -18.07
C ALA A 144 9.05 13.82 -16.92
N SER A 145 8.52 12.81 -16.24
CA SER A 145 9.23 12.03 -15.24
C SER A 145 10.35 11.22 -15.87
N VAL A 146 10.05 10.59 -17.00
CA VAL A 146 11.01 9.81 -17.80
C VAL A 146 10.77 10.02 -19.29
N ILE A 147 11.84 9.87 -20.08
CA ILE A 147 11.79 9.81 -21.54
C ILE A 147 12.42 8.48 -21.97
N CYS A 148 11.66 7.62 -22.65
CA CYS A 148 12.13 6.31 -23.10
C CYS A 148 12.26 6.32 -24.62
N VAL A 149 13.39 5.87 -25.14
CA VAL A 149 13.65 5.86 -26.59
C VAL A 149 14.05 4.47 -27.01
N THR A 150 13.48 4.01 -28.12
CA THR A 150 13.91 2.79 -28.82
C THR A 150 14.56 3.14 -30.16
N GLU A 151 15.32 2.20 -30.72
CA GLU A 151 16.18 2.42 -31.88
C GLU A 151 17.15 3.60 -31.67
N THR A 152 17.85 3.62 -30.53
CA THR A 152 18.79 4.70 -30.19
C THR A 152 20.01 4.72 -31.11
N TRP A 153 20.46 3.54 -31.54
CA TRP A 153 21.69 3.31 -32.31
C TRP A 153 22.96 3.73 -31.57
N PHE A 154 22.88 3.76 -30.24
CA PHE A 154 24.04 3.94 -29.38
C PHE A 154 24.88 2.64 -29.31
N ASN A 155 26.17 2.81 -29.09
CA ASN A 155 27.16 1.73 -28.96
C ASN A 155 28.22 2.09 -27.89
N GLU A 156 29.11 1.15 -27.59
CA GLU A 156 30.17 1.36 -26.58
C GLU A 156 31.08 2.56 -26.88
N GLY A 157 31.24 2.92 -28.16
CA GLY A 157 32.02 4.09 -28.59
C GLY A 157 31.25 5.42 -28.55
N THR A 158 29.95 5.41 -28.24
CA THR A 158 29.14 6.63 -28.16
C THR A 158 29.51 7.41 -26.91
N THR A 159 30.05 8.61 -27.09
CA THR A 159 30.57 9.47 -26.02
C THR A 159 29.46 9.90 -25.06
N ALA A 160 29.85 10.22 -23.82
CA ALA A 160 28.93 10.73 -22.81
C ALA A 160 28.25 12.04 -23.28
N ASP A 161 29.03 12.94 -23.89
CA ASP A 161 28.51 14.22 -24.41
C ASP A 161 27.45 14.02 -25.49
N GLY A 162 27.63 13.03 -26.37
CA GLY A 162 26.68 12.65 -27.42
C GLY A 162 25.44 11.91 -26.93
N THR A 163 25.21 11.81 -25.62
CA THR A 163 24.00 11.21 -25.03
C THR A 163 23.43 12.02 -23.87
N THR A 164 24.08 13.11 -23.46
CA THR A 164 23.69 13.84 -22.26
C THR A 164 22.56 14.82 -22.56
N ILE A 165 21.59 14.90 -21.65
CA ILE A 165 20.52 15.89 -21.68
C ILE A 165 20.50 16.59 -20.32
N ASP A 166 20.57 17.93 -20.32
CA ASP A 166 20.56 18.69 -19.08
C ASP A 166 19.30 18.39 -18.23
N GLY A 167 19.51 18.15 -16.93
CA GLY A 167 18.45 17.79 -16.00
C GLY A 167 17.95 16.34 -16.06
N PHE A 168 18.57 15.47 -16.86
CA PHE A 168 18.24 14.04 -16.93
C PHE A 168 19.46 13.14 -16.75
N CYS A 169 19.28 11.99 -16.12
CA CYS A 169 20.26 10.91 -16.12
C CYS A 169 19.84 9.81 -17.08
N ILE A 170 20.78 9.28 -17.84
CA ILE A 170 20.53 8.27 -18.88
C ILE A 170 20.90 6.87 -18.38
N PHE A 171 20.05 5.91 -18.73
CA PHE A 171 20.31 4.47 -18.63
C PHE A 171 20.22 3.86 -20.02
N ARG A 172 21.22 3.06 -20.40
CA ARG A 172 21.38 2.54 -21.76
C ARG A 172 21.34 1.01 -21.78
N GLY A 173 20.61 0.48 -22.75
CA GLY A 173 20.68 -0.90 -23.21
C GLY A 173 21.15 -0.89 -24.65
N ASP A 174 22.45 -0.67 -24.86
CA ASP A 174 23.04 -0.63 -26.19
C ASP A 174 23.12 -2.04 -26.79
N ARG A 175 23.07 -2.12 -28.12
CA ARG A 175 23.23 -3.39 -28.82
C ARG A 175 24.68 -3.84 -28.79
N LYS A 176 24.91 -5.11 -28.44
CA LYS A 176 26.23 -5.76 -28.53
C LYS A 176 26.34 -6.49 -29.87
N GLY A 177 27.48 -6.38 -30.55
CA GLY A 177 27.67 -6.78 -31.95
C GLY A 177 27.62 -8.29 -32.24
N GLU A 178 27.35 -9.16 -31.27
CA GLU A 178 27.34 -10.60 -31.48
C GLU A 178 25.93 -11.11 -31.83
N GLY A 179 25.78 -11.68 -33.03
CA GLY A 179 24.61 -12.47 -33.43
C GLY A 179 23.41 -11.70 -33.97
N CYS A 180 23.55 -10.40 -34.28
CA CYS A 180 22.44 -9.52 -34.63
C CYS A 180 22.91 -8.37 -35.55
N LYS A 181 22.04 -7.84 -36.42
CA LYS A 181 22.36 -6.91 -37.54
C LYS A 181 23.40 -5.83 -37.18
N THR A 182 24.28 -5.50 -38.13
CA THR A 182 25.39 -4.53 -37.98
C THR A 182 24.96 -3.07 -37.75
N ARG A 183 23.68 -2.75 -37.92
CA ARG A 183 23.12 -1.39 -37.79
C ARG A 183 21.73 -1.44 -37.19
N GLY A 184 21.45 -0.50 -36.29
CA GLY A 184 20.14 -0.33 -35.65
C GLY A 184 19.98 -1.05 -34.31
N GLY A 185 18.88 -0.78 -33.62
CA GLY A 185 18.57 -1.25 -32.26
C GLY A 185 18.99 -0.29 -31.15
N GLY A 186 19.01 -0.81 -29.93
CA GLY A 186 19.32 -0.09 -28.71
C GLY A 186 18.09 0.58 -28.09
N VAL A 187 18.06 0.57 -26.77
CA VAL A 187 17.02 1.21 -25.95
C VAL A 187 17.66 2.09 -24.89
N CYS A 188 17.04 3.22 -24.55
CA CYS A 188 17.48 4.02 -23.42
C CYS A 188 16.32 4.62 -22.63
N LEU A 189 16.61 4.97 -21.39
CA LEU A 189 15.68 5.61 -20.47
C LEU A 189 16.36 6.80 -19.80
N TYR A 190 15.81 7.98 -20.01
CA TYR A 190 16.19 9.21 -19.31
C TYR A 190 15.29 9.43 -18.11
N VAL A 191 15.86 9.67 -16.94
CA VAL A 191 15.13 9.99 -15.70
C VAL A 191 15.37 11.44 -15.32
N ASN A 192 14.28 12.19 -15.10
CA ASN A 192 14.35 13.60 -14.74
C ASN A 192 14.86 13.80 -13.30
N HIS A 193 15.93 14.58 -13.13
CA HIS A 193 16.55 14.89 -11.83
C HIS A 193 15.59 15.59 -10.86
N ARG A 194 14.54 16.24 -11.37
CA ARG A 194 13.52 16.91 -10.54
C ARG A 194 12.45 15.94 -10.03
N TRP A 195 12.35 14.76 -10.63
CA TRP A 195 11.36 13.74 -10.28
C TRP A 195 11.95 12.62 -9.41
N ALA A 196 13.16 12.16 -9.74
CA ALA A 196 13.88 11.14 -8.97
C ALA A 196 15.36 11.49 -8.82
N ASN A 197 15.95 11.06 -7.70
CA ASN A 197 17.40 11.16 -7.53
C ASN A 197 18.08 10.10 -8.42
N PRO A 198 19.11 10.45 -9.21
CA PRO A 198 19.87 9.48 -10.01
C PRO A 198 20.39 8.30 -9.19
N ASN A 199 20.82 8.54 -7.94
CA ASN A 199 21.35 7.50 -7.06
C ASN A 199 20.29 6.48 -6.58
N ASN A 200 19.01 6.76 -6.82
CA ASN A 200 17.89 5.87 -6.51
C ASN A 200 17.31 5.20 -7.76
N SER A 201 18.05 5.23 -8.86
CA SER A 201 17.67 4.66 -10.15
C SER A 201 18.74 3.66 -10.57
N HIS A 202 18.34 2.40 -10.81
CA HIS A 202 19.28 1.32 -11.04
C HIS A 202 18.80 0.40 -12.16
N ILE A 203 19.71 0.08 -13.08
CA ILE A 203 19.51 -0.99 -14.06
C ILE A 203 19.39 -2.32 -13.32
N LYS A 204 18.41 -3.12 -13.70
CA LYS A 204 18.15 -4.45 -13.13
C LYS A 204 18.34 -5.56 -14.15
N LEU A 205 18.05 -5.26 -15.41
CA LEU A 205 18.23 -6.16 -16.53
C LEU A 205 18.56 -5.34 -17.76
N THR A 206 19.55 -5.81 -18.51
CA THR A 206 19.79 -5.40 -19.89
C THR A 206 19.95 -6.68 -20.68
N ALA A 207 19.10 -6.90 -21.68
CA ALA A 207 19.20 -8.06 -22.55
C ALA A 207 19.03 -7.63 -24.01
N CYS A 208 19.81 -8.27 -24.88
CA CYS A 208 19.80 -8.05 -26.31
C CYS A 208 19.82 -9.43 -26.97
N SER A 209 18.73 -9.78 -27.65
CA SER A 209 18.57 -11.05 -28.35
C SER A 209 17.98 -10.79 -29.74
N PRO A 210 17.98 -11.79 -30.65
CA PRO A 210 17.34 -11.65 -31.96
C PRO A 210 15.84 -11.33 -31.92
N ASN A 211 15.19 -11.68 -30.80
CA ASN A 211 13.74 -11.55 -30.62
C ASN A 211 13.34 -10.37 -29.73
N LEU A 212 14.21 -9.91 -28.83
CA LEU A 212 13.89 -8.89 -27.84
C LEU A 212 15.14 -8.12 -27.42
N GLU A 213 15.05 -6.79 -27.47
CA GLU A 213 15.97 -5.87 -26.80
C GLU A 213 15.23 -5.19 -25.64
N ILE A 214 15.77 -5.27 -24.43
CA ILE A 214 15.10 -4.80 -23.21
C ILE A 214 16.08 -4.14 -22.24
N LEU A 215 15.63 -3.02 -21.66
CA LEU A 215 16.26 -2.33 -20.53
C LEU A 215 15.25 -2.20 -19.39
N THR A 216 15.55 -2.83 -18.26
CA THR A 216 14.77 -2.70 -17.02
C THR A 216 15.48 -1.77 -16.05
N VAL A 217 14.80 -0.68 -15.68
CA VAL A 217 15.29 0.29 -14.68
C VAL A 217 14.31 0.37 -13.51
N ASN A 218 14.81 0.12 -12.30
CA ASN A 218 14.08 0.35 -11.06
C ASN A 218 14.36 1.77 -10.58
N VAL A 219 13.31 2.57 -10.36
CA VAL A 219 13.40 3.97 -9.96
C VAL A 219 12.59 4.22 -8.71
N ARG A 220 13.19 4.91 -7.73
CA ARG A 220 12.48 5.43 -6.57
C ARG A 220 12.41 6.97 -6.60
N PRO A 221 11.26 7.55 -6.99
CA PRO A 221 11.09 9.00 -7.06
C PRO A 221 11.06 9.66 -5.67
N PHE A 222 11.22 10.99 -5.63
CA PHE A 222 11.13 11.75 -4.38
C PHE A 222 9.76 11.63 -3.71
N TYR A 223 8.71 11.49 -4.53
CA TYR A 223 7.35 11.32 -4.08
C TYR A 223 6.74 10.09 -4.75
N LEU A 224 6.24 9.17 -3.93
CA LEU A 224 5.54 7.97 -4.36
C LEU A 224 4.32 7.78 -3.46
N THR A 225 3.20 7.34 -4.03
CA THR A 225 2.01 6.99 -3.23
C THR A 225 2.35 5.84 -2.28
N ARG A 226 1.61 5.75 -1.16
CA ARG A 226 1.83 4.68 -0.17
C ARG A 226 1.58 3.27 -0.71
N GLU A 227 0.86 3.19 -1.81
CA GLU A 227 0.48 1.95 -2.49
C GLU A 227 1.65 1.35 -3.27
N TYR A 228 2.63 2.18 -3.66
CA TYR A 228 3.77 1.70 -4.43
C TYR A 228 5.08 1.75 -3.62
N SER A 229 5.85 0.67 -3.69
CA SER A 229 7.17 0.58 -3.08
C SER A 229 8.26 1.18 -3.98
N ASN A 230 8.15 1.01 -5.30
CA ASN A 230 9.04 1.58 -6.31
C ASN A 230 8.35 1.56 -7.68
N ILE A 231 9.01 2.13 -8.69
CA ILE A 231 8.56 2.07 -10.08
C ILE A 231 9.58 1.26 -10.87
N VAL A 232 9.11 0.37 -11.75
CA VAL A 232 9.96 -0.42 -12.65
C VAL A 232 9.55 -0.12 -14.08
N PHE A 233 10.50 0.32 -14.89
CA PHE A 233 10.31 0.52 -16.33
C PHE A 233 11.05 -0.57 -17.10
N ASN A 234 10.33 -1.26 -17.97
CA ASN A 234 10.87 -2.17 -18.97
C ASN A 234 10.71 -1.48 -20.32
N VAL A 235 11.81 -0.93 -20.85
CA VAL A 235 11.84 -0.35 -22.20
C VAL A 235 12.17 -1.46 -23.18
N VAL A 236 11.26 -1.74 -24.11
CA VAL A 236 11.35 -2.89 -25.03
C VAL A 236 11.39 -2.44 -26.49
N GLN A 237 12.20 -3.14 -27.29
CA GLN A 237 12.21 -3.07 -28.75
C GLN A 237 12.11 -4.51 -29.26
N ILE A 238 11.01 -4.83 -29.94
CA ILE A 238 10.76 -6.15 -30.52
C ILE A 238 11.03 -6.05 -32.03
N PRO A 239 12.03 -6.77 -32.58
CA PRO A 239 12.27 -6.77 -34.03
C PRO A 239 11.04 -7.26 -34.82
N PRO A 240 10.80 -6.76 -36.04
CA PRO A 240 9.61 -7.12 -36.83
C PRO A 240 9.54 -8.59 -37.26
N ASN A 241 10.68 -9.30 -37.20
CA ASN A 241 10.77 -10.73 -37.53
C ASN A 241 10.88 -11.62 -36.27
N ALA A 242 10.66 -11.05 -35.09
CA ALA A 242 10.75 -11.79 -33.83
C ALA A 242 9.65 -12.85 -33.71
N ASN A 243 9.97 -13.95 -33.03
CA ASN A 243 8.98 -14.99 -32.71
C ASN A 243 8.08 -14.55 -31.54
N ASP A 244 6.79 -14.40 -31.82
CA ASP A 244 5.77 -13.92 -30.87
C ASP A 244 5.71 -14.74 -29.58
N SER A 245 5.79 -16.07 -29.69
CA SER A 245 5.70 -16.97 -28.55
C SER A 245 6.91 -16.81 -27.63
N ASP A 246 8.11 -16.80 -28.21
CA ASP A 246 9.36 -16.69 -27.46
C ASP A 246 9.47 -15.34 -26.75
N VAL A 247 9.12 -14.25 -27.44
CA VAL A 247 9.15 -12.89 -26.86
C VAL A 247 8.13 -12.76 -25.73
N THR A 248 6.93 -13.28 -25.95
CA THR A 248 5.86 -13.20 -24.95
C THR A 248 6.23 -14.01 -23.70
N GLU A 249 6.73 -15.23 -23.85
CA GLU A 249 7.20 -16.05 -22.73
C GLU A 249 8.31 -15.35 -21.95
N GLN A 250 9.29 -14.77 -22.66
CA GLN A 250 10.37 -14.00 -22.04
C GLN A 250 9.85 -12.79 -21.26
N LEU A 251 8.97 -11.96 -21.87
CA LEU A 251 8.42 -10.77 -21.22
C LEU A 251 7.56 -11.13 -20.00
N VAL A 252 6.73 -12.16 -20.10
CA VAL A 252 5.89 -12.63 -18.99
C VAL A 252 6.76 -13.13 -17.84
N SER A 253 7.79 -13.94 -18.12
CA SER A 253 8.74 -14.43 -17.12
C SER A 253 9.45 -13.28 -16.39
N ILE A 254 9.92 -12.27 -17.14
CA ILE A 254 10.56 -11.08 -16.58
C ILE A 254 9.58 -10.30 -15.68
N VAL A 255 8.33 -10.10 -16.11
CA VAL A 255 7.33 -9.39 -15.31
C VAL A 255 6.97 -10.17 -14.04
N GLN A 256 6.79 -11.50 -14.13
CA GLN A 256 6.50 -12.34 -12.97
C GLN A 256 7.64 -12.30 -11.94
N GLU A 257 8.91 -12.39 -12.37
CA GLU A 257 10.06 -12.25 -11.47
C GLU A 257 10.06 -10.87 -10.76
N GLN A 258 9.68 -9.82 -11.47
CA GLN A 258 9.57 -8.47 -10.91
C GLN A 258 8.45 -8.35 -9.89
N GLU A 259 7.29 -8.95 -10.14
CA GLU A 259 6.16 -8.97 -9.21
C GLU A 259 6.48 -9.80 -7.96
N ASP A 260 7.20 -10.92 -8.10
CA ASP A 260 7.66 -11.72 -6.95
C ASP A 260 8.68 -10.97 -6.10
N ARG A 261 9.59 -10.23 -6.74
CA ARG A 261 10.65 -9.47 -6.06
C ARG A 261 10.13 -8.18 -5.43
N TRP A 262 9.20 -7.50 -6.09
CA TRP A 262 8.62 -6.22 -5.67
C TRP A 262 7.09 -6.23 -5.83
N PRO A 263 6.36 -6.91 -4.92
CA PRO A 263 4.91 -7.14 -5.07
C PRO A 263 4.08 -5.87 -5.09
N ASP A 264 4.57 -4.81 -4.43
CA ASP A 264 3.91 -3.50 -4.39
C ASP A 264 4.53 -2.50 -5.40
N ALA A 265 5.26 -2.93 -6.43
CA ALA A 265 5.82 -2.00 -7.41
C ALA A 265 4.80 -1.61 -8.48
N ALA A 266 4.88 -0.37 -8.96
CA ALA A 266 4.24 0.01 -10.21
C ALA A 266 5.15 -0.43 -11.37
N VAL A 267 4.71 -1.39 -12.16
CA VAL A 267 5.50 -2.00 -13.25
C VAL A 267 4.97 -1.50 -14.59
N TYR A 268 5.88 -1.06 -15.46
CA TYR A 268 5.61 -0.58 -16.80
C TYR A 268 6.39 -1.41 -17.82
N VAL A 269 5.73 -1.82 -18.90
CA VAL A 269 6.36 -2.41 -20.08
C VAL A 269 5.97 -1.57 -21.28
N LEU A 270 6.94 -0.90 -21.90
CA LEU A 270 6.67 0.11 -22.92
C LEU A 270 7.77 0.18 -23.98
N GLY A 271 7.42 0.62 -25.18
CA GLY A 271 8.35 0.74 -26.30
C GLY A 271 7.67 0.31 -27.60
N ASP A 272 8.46 -0.14 -28.58
CA ASP A 272 7.96 -0.59 -29.89
C ASP A 272 7.76 -2.11 -29.87
N PHE A 273 6.50 -2.53 -29.99
CA PHE A 273 6.15 -3.94 -29.96
C PHE A 273 6.05 -4.55 -31.36
N ASN A 274 6.09 -3.72 -32.41
CA ASN A 274 5.78 -4.07 -33.80
C ASN A 274 4.44 -4.82 -33.94
N HIS A 275 4.44 -6.14 -33.75
CA HIS A 275 3.27 -7.01 -33.94
C HIS A 275 2.83 -7.75 -32.66
N VAL A 276 3.61 -7.72 -31.58
CA VAL A 276 3.33 -8.49 -30.35
C VAL A 276 2.35 -7.75 -29.42
N THR A 277 1.44 -8.49 -28.78
CA THR A 277 0.53 -7.97 -27.75
C THR A 277 0.60 -8.79 -26.47
N LEU A 278 0.59 -8.10 -25.32
CA LEU A 278 0.61 -8.74 -24.00
C LEU A 278 -0.78 -8.89 -23.37
N ARG A 279 -1.86 -8.50 -24.07
CA ARG A 279 -3.22 -8.43 -23.51
C ARG A 279 -3.69 -9.77 -22.95
N ASP A 280 -3.43 -10.86 -23.67
CA ASP A 280 -3.91 -12.20 -23.28
C ASP A 280 -2.97 -12.91 -22.30
N HIS A 281 -1.77 -12.36 -22.10
CA HIS A 281 -0.69 -12.97 -21.32
C HIS A 281 -0.47 -12.29 -19.95
N LEU A 282 -0.86 -11.01 -19.82
CA LEU A 282 -0.82 -10.23 -18.58
C LEU A 282 -2.20 -9.61 -18.29
N PRO A 283 -3.19 -10.39 -17.81
CA PRO A 283 -4.59 -9.95 -17.73
C PRO A 283 -4.84 -8.82 -16.71
N HIS A 284 -3.96 -8.64 -15.73
CA HIS A 284 -4.01 -7.53 -14.77
C HIS A 284 -3.26 -6.28 -15.22
N PHE A 285 -2.58 -6.34 -16.37
CA PHE A 285 -1.95 -5.17 -16.98
C PHE A 285 -2.91 -4.47 -17.94
N SER A 286 -2.99 -3.16 -17.82
CA SER A 286 -3.74 -2.31 -18.75
C SER A 286 -2.81 -1.69 -19.77
N GLN A 287 -3.18 -1.78 -21.04
CA GLN A 287 -2.56 -1.03 -22.13
C GLN A 287 -3.12 0.40 -22.14
N HIS A 288 -2.26 1.41 -22.25
CA HIS A 288 -2.62 2.83 -22.11
C HIS A 288 -2.56 3.68 -23.38
N VAL A 289 -2.07 3.15 -24.50
CA VAL A 289 -1.90 3.90 -25.75
C VAL A 289 -3.06 3.62 -26.68
N THR A 290 -3.83 4.67 -26.99
CA THR A 290 -4.99 4.58 -27.89
C THR A 290 -4.82 5.42 -29.15
N VAL A 291 -3.71 6.16 -29.28
CA VAL A 291 -3.44 7.04 -30.42
C VAL A 291 -2.63 6.31 -31.50
N PRO A 292 -2.82 6.62 -32.79
CA PRO A 292 -1.95 6.09 -33.85
C PRO A 292 -0.58 6.75 -33.77
N ILE A 293 0.49 5.99 -34.04
CA ILE A 293 1.87 6.40 -33.79
C ILE A 293 2.70 6.32 -35.06
N ARG A 294 2.57 5.23 -35.81
CA ARG A 294 3.20 5.05 -37.11
C ARG A 294 2.13 4.98 -38.18
N LYS A 295 1.92 6.07 -38.90
CA LYS A 295 0.78 6.25 -39.81
C LYS A 295 -0.54 6.02 -39.05
N GLU A 296 -1.32 4.99 -39.40
CA GLU A 296 -2.58 4.63 -38.74
C GLU A 296 -2.43 3.51 -37.70
N LYS A 297 -1.20 3.03 -37.44
CA LYS A 297 -0.95 1.91 -36.53
C LYS A 297 -0.51 2.36 -35.14
N THR A 298 -0.98 1.65 -34.12
CA THR A 298 -0.56 1.79 -32.72
C THR A 298 0.30 0.60 -32.34
N ILE A 299 1.58 0.66 -32.69
CA ILE A 299 2.56 -0.43 -32.45
C ILE A 299 3.51 -0.11 -31.29
N ASP A 300 3.68 1.16 -30.94
CA ASP A 300 4.35 1.54 -29.70
C ASP A 300 3.33 1.48 -28.55
N LEU A 301 3.50 0.53 -27.63
CA LEU A 301 2.54 0.23 -26.57
C LEU A 301 3.10 0.59 -25.20
N CYS A 302 2.22 0.78 -24.23
CA CYS A 302 2.58 0.94 -22.82
C CYS A 302 1.58 0.15 -21.96
N TYR A 303 2.05 -0.92 -21.35
CA TYR A 303 1.33 -1.75 -20.40
C TYR A 303 1.76 -1.42 -18.97
N SER A 304 0.82 -1.45 -18.02
CA SER A 304 1.16 -1.38 -16.59
C SER A 304 0.15 -2.09 -15.70
N ASN A 305 0.57 -2.50 -14.51
CA ASN A 305 -0.31 -3.01 -13.44
C ASN A 305 -1.15 -1.93 -12.73
N THR A 306 -1.23 -0.72 -13.29
CA THR A 306 -2.09 0.37 -12.80
C THR A 306 -3.26 0.56 -13.78
N PRO A 307 -4.45 0.02 -13.49
CA PRO A 307 -5.57 0.08 -14.43
C PRO A 307 -6.16 1.49 -14.52
N ASP A 308 -6.59 1.87 -15.72
CA ASP A 308 -7.26 3.15 -16.02
C ASP A 308 -6.54 4.37 -15.39
N SER A 309 -5.21 4.40 -15.45
CA SER A 309 -4.39 5.39 -14.75
C SER A 309 -3.81 6.48 -15.64
N TYR A 310 -3.93 6.35 -16.98
CA TYR A 310 -3.36 7.26 -17.97
C TYR A 310 -4.30 7.72 -19.08
N LYS A 311 -3.89 8.79 -19.76
CA LYS A 311 -4.32 9.19 -21.10
C LYS A 311 -3.10 9.27 -22.00
N SER A 312 -3.21 8.79 -23.24
CA SER A 312 -2.16 8.94 -24.26
C SER A 312 -2.44 10.14 -25.17
N TYR A 313 -1.40 10.91 -25.45
CA TYR A 313 -1.40 11.99 -26.45
C TYR A 313 -0.28 11.75 -27.45
N GLN A 314 -0.56 12.03 -28.71
CA GLN A 314 0.45 12.02 -29.77
C GLN A 314 1.29 13.28 -29.67
N LEU A 315 2.59 13.13 -29.88
CA LEU A 315 3.57 14.20 -30.02
C LEU A 315 4.25 14.06 -31.39
N PRO A 316 4.75 15.15 -31.99
CA PRO A 316 5.52 15.07 -33.23
C PRO A 316 6.67 14.06 -33.13
N CYS A 317 7.00 13.42 -34.24
CA CYS A 317 8.22 12.62 -34.36
C CYS A 317 9.47 13.49 -34.14
N LEU A 318 10.57 12.85 -33.73
CA LEU A 318 11.88 13.50 -33.69
C LEU A 318 12.57 13.32 -35.03
N GLY A 319 13.07 14.41 -35.61
CA GLY A 319 13.68 14.48 -36.94
C GLY A 319 12.84 13.75 -37.99
N ASP A 320 13.52 12.94 -38.81
CA ASP A 320 12.88 12.18 -39.88
C ASP A 320 12.39 10.78 -39.46
N SER A 321 12.14 10.54 -38.16
CA SER A 321 11.56 9.26 -37.73
C SER A 321 10.14 9.11 -38.30
N ASP A 322 9.80 7.91 -38.77
CA ASP A 322 8.42 7.60 -39.20
C ASP A 322 7.48 7.23 -38.03
N HIS A 323 7.98 7.23 -36.79
CA HIS A 323 7.20 7.08 -35.57
C HIS A 323 7.03 8.42 -34.84
N ASN A 324 5.79 8.72 -34.48
CA ASN A 324 5.50 9.81 -33.55
C ASN A 324 5.97 9.47 -32.13
N MET A 325 6.22 10.51 -31.33
CA MET A 325 6.43 10.33 -29.90
C MET A 325 5.07 10.24 -29.20
N VAL A 326 5.03 9.60 -28.03
CA VAL A 326 3.81 9.44 -27.22
C VAL A 326 4.02 10.09 -25.87
N HIS A 327 3.05 10.86 -25.41
CA HIS A 327 2.96 11.32 -24.03
C HIS A 327 1.89 10.56 -23.28
N ILE A 328 2.32 9.80 -22.28
CA ILE A 328 1.47 9.10 -21.31
C ILE A 328 1.33 9.99 -20.08
N CYS A 329 0.16 10.61 -19.94
CA CYS A 329 -0.14 11.58 -18.90
C CYS A 329 -1.01 10.96 -17.79
N PRO A 330 -0.55 10.97 -16.52
CA PRO A 330 -1.31 10.41 -15.41
C PRO A 330 -2.66 11.09 -15.21
N LYS A 331 -3.75 10.30 -15.14
CA LYS A 331 -5.07 10.72 -14.62
C LYS A 331 -5.35 10.20 -13.20
N TYR A 332 -4.47 9.31 -12.71
CA TYR A 332 -4.67 8.56 -11.48
C TYR A 332 -4.94 9.41 -10.24
N ARG A 333 -5.95 8.99 -9.47
CA ARG A 333 -6.27 9.51 -8.13
C ARG A 333 -5.98 8.41 -7.10
N PRO A 334 -5.19 8.69 -6.03
CA PRO A 334 -4.83 7.70 -5.02
C PRO A 334 -6.01 6.94 -4.44
N THR A 335 -5.84 5.64 -4.17
CA THR A 335 -6.87 4.74 -3.60
C THR A 335 -7.37 5.26 -2.25
N LEU A 336 -6.48 5.80 -1.41
CA LEU A 336 -6.84 6.47 -0.15
C LEU A 336 -7.83 7.65 -0.33
N LYS A 337 -7.92 8.24 -1.54
CA LYS A 337 -8.81 9.35 -1.87
C LYS A 337 -10.05 8.92 -2.65
N THR A 338 -10.07 7.70 -3.20
CA THR A 338 -11.15 7.17 -4.03
C THR A 338 -11.94 6.05 -3.34
N GLU A 339 -11.38 5.42 -2.29
CA GLU A 339 -12.08 4.44 -1.47
C GLU A 339 -13.38 5.02 -0.91
N SER A 340 -14.46 4.26 -1.07
CA SER A 340 -15.76 4.62 -0.55
C SER A 340 -15.70 4.69 0.98
N THR A 341 -16.37 5.69 1.53
CA THR A 341 -16.48 5.83 2.99
C THR A 341 -17.28 4.66 3.54
N THR A 342 -16.69 3.89 4.45
CA THR A 342 -17.40 2.79 5.12
C THR A 342 -18.27 3.34 6.22
N THR A 343 -19.47 2.79 6.40
CA THR A 343 -20.35 3.14 7.51
C THR A 343 -20.24 2.09 8.60
N LYS A 344 -20.04 2.53 9.84
CA LYS A 344 -20.11 1.65 11.02
C LYS A 344 -21.22 2.12 11.94
N ALA A 345 -22.09 1.20 12.36
CA ALA A 345 -23.03 1.43 13.44
C ALA A 345 -22.26 1.43 14.76
N VAL A 346 -22.41 2.51 15.54
CA VAL A 346 -21.78 2.65 16.86
C VAL A 346 -22.85 3.05 17.85
N GLN A 347 -22.96 2.33 18.97
CA GLN A 347 -23.85 2.68 20.09
C GLN A 347 -23.51 4.07 20.63
N LYS A 348 -24.54 4.91 20.79
CA LYS A 348 -24.41 6.29 21.27
C LYS A 348 -24.80 6.38 22.75
N TRP A 349 -23.83 6.13 23.61
CA TRP A 349 -23.91 6.37 25.05
C TRP A 349 -23.99 7.88 25.34
N ASN A 350 -24.99 8.26 26.11
CA ASN A 350 -25.18 9.59 26.69
C ASN A 350 -25.87 9.45 28.07
N ALA A 351 -25.82 10.51 28.89
CA ALA A 351 -26.33 10.48 30.27
C ALA A 351 -27.77 9.96 30.34
N ASP A 352 -28.66 10.48 29.51
CA ASP A 352 -30.08 10.08 29.50
C ASP A 352 -30.26 8.58 29.19
N THR A 353 -29.54 8.06 28.19
CA THR A 353 -29.59 6.63 27.83
C THR A 353 -28.93 5.73 28.89
N GLU A 354 -27.90 6.22 29.57
CA GLU A 354 -27.27 5.51 30.68
C GLU A 354 -28.20 5.44 31.89
N ASP A 355 -28.89 6.53 32.23
CA ASP A 355 -29.81 6.58 33.34
C ASP A 355 -31.09 5.78 33.07
N THR A 356 -31.57 5.78 31.82
CA THR A 356 -32.67 4.89 31.40
C THR A 356 -32.28 3.41 31.50
N LEU A 357 -31.04 3.06 31.13
CA LEU A 357 -30.54 1.68 31.26
C LEU A 357 -30.39 1.27 32.73
N LYS A 358 -29.92 2.17 33.59
CA LYS A 358 -29.86 1.93 35.05
C LYS A 358 -31.25 1.69 35.62
N ALA A 359 -32.21 2.58 35.33
CA ALA A 359 -33.59 2.43 35.79
C ALA A 359 -34.21 1.11 35.31
N CYS A 360 -33.94 0.69 34.07
CA CYS A 360 -34.37 -0.61 33.56
C CYS A 360 -33.82 -1.78 34.40
N PHE A 361 -32.54 -1.74 34.75
CA PHE A 361 -31.91 -2.78 35.59
C PHE A 361 -32.34 -2.74 37.05
N GLU A 362 -32.66 -1.57 37.59
CA GLU A 362 -33.20 -1.41 38.95
C GLU A 362 -34.63 -1.96 39.05
N CYS A 363 -35.43 -1.80 38.00
CA CYS A 363 -36.78 -2.35 37.92
C CYS A 363 -36.82 -3.83 37.48
N THR A 364 -35.68 -4.43 37.16
CA THR A 364 -35.61 -5.85 36.76
C THR A 364 -35.64 -6.74 37.99
N ASP A 365 -36.59 -7.67 38.05
CA ASP A 365 -36.56 -8.75 39.03
C ASP A 365 -35.51 -9.81 38.65
N TRP A 366 -34.33 -9.70 39.27
CA TRP A 366 -33.20 -10.59 38.98
C TRP A 366 -33.37 -12.00 39.54
N ASP A 367 -34.27 -12.22 40.51
CA ASP A 367 -34.48 -13.54 41.12
C ASP A 367 -35.25 -14.48 40.19
N VAL A 368 -35.99 -13.95 39.21
CA VAL A 368 -36.60 -14.72 38.11
C VAL A 368 -35.55 -15.49 37.31
N PHE A 369 -34.35 -14.93 37.12
CA PHE A 369 -33.29 -15.65 36.40
C PHE A 369 -32.68 -16.77 37.24
N LYS A 370 -32.57 -16.58 38.56
CA LYS A 370 -32.03 -17.60 39.48
C LYS A 370 -32.97 -18.79 39.65
N THR A 371 -34.28 -18.55 39.61
CA THR A 371 -35.32 -19.58 39.80
C THR A 371 -35.58 -20.40 38.53
N LYS A 372 -35.33 -19.84 37.34
CA LYS A 372 -35.59 -20.49 36.05
C LYS A 372 -34.41 -21.21 35.41
N CYS A 373 -33.18 -20.95 35.86
CA CYS A 373 -31.99 -21.57 35.27
C CYS A 373 -31.50 -22.74 36.12
N GLU A 374 -31.24 -23.89 35.51
CA GLU A 374 -30.88 -25.11 36.24
C GLU A 374 -29.40 -25.14 36.66
N ASN A 375 -28.56 -24.33 36.00
CA ASN A 375 -27.13 -24.29 36.24
C ASN A 375 -26.53 -22.89 36.02
N LEU A 376 -25.33 -22.68 36.57
CA LEU A 376 -24.63 -21.38 36.54
C LEU A 376 -24.32 -20.89 35.11
N ASN A 377 -24.02 -21.80 34.17
CA ASN A 377 -23.71 -21.40 32.80
C ASN A 377 -24.96 -20.86 32.09
N GLU A 378 -26.10 -21.53 32.27
CA GLU A 378 -27.39 -21.09 31.74
C GLU A 378 -27.79 -19.74 32.34
N LEU A 379 -27.63 -19.56 33.66
CA LEU A 379 -27.86 -18.28 34.32
C LEU A 379 -27.03 -17.15 33.70
N VAL A 380 -25.72 -17.37 33.53
CA VAL A 380 -24.81 -16.37 32.93
C VAL A 380 -25.19 -16.06 31.49
N MET A 381 -25.57 -17.07 30.70
CA MET A 381 -26.00 -16.87 29.31
C MET A 381 -27.30 -16.08 29.22
N THR A 382 -28.29 -16.41 30.05
CA THR A 382 -29.60 -15.75 30.07
C THR A 382 -29.49 -14.31 30.55
N VAL A 383 -28.77 -14.07 31.65
CA VAL A 383 -28.50 -12.72 32.16
C VAL A 383 -27.73 -11.89 31.14
N ASN A 384 -26.68 -12.44 30.52
CA ASN A 384 -25.92 -11.73 29.50
C ASN A 384 -26.77 -11.43 28.26
N SER A 385 -27.68 -12.33 27.87
CA SER A 385 -28.62 -12.10 26.76
C SER A 385 -29.63 -10.99 27.09
N TYR A 386 -30.16 -10.96 28.31
CA TYR A 386 -31.05 -9.91 28.78
C TYR A 386 -30.36 -8.54 28.87
N ILE A 387 -29.12 -8.49 29.36
CA ILE A 387 -28.32 -7.26 29.38
C ILE A 387 -28.07 -6.76 27.97
N ASN A 388 -27.68 -7.64 27.03
CA ASN A 388 -27.46 -7.24 25.64
C ASN A 388 -28.76 -6.75 24.99
N TYR A 389 -29.88 -7.43 25.23
CA TYR A 389 -31.20 -6.99 24.77
C TYR A 389 -31.56 -5.60 25.33
N SER A 390 -31.36 -5.38 26.62
CA SER A 390 -31.64 -4.09 27.26
C SER A 390 -30.77 -2.97 26.68
N VAL A 391 -29.48 -3.25 26.46
CA VAL A 391 -28.55 -2.32 25.80
C VAL A 391 -28.97 -2.05 24.35
N GLU A 392 -29.40 -3.05 23.59
CA GLU A 392 -29.81 -2.91 22.19
C GLU A 392 -31.10 -2.11 22.02
N ASN A 393 -32.04 -2.23 22.97
CA ASN A 393 -33.31 -1.49 22.93
C ASN A 393 -33.19 -0.06 23.46
N ILE A 394 -32.34 0.16 24.47
CA ILE A 394 -32.25 1.46 25.14
C ILE A 394 -31.17 2.34 24.51
N ILE A 395 -30.05 1.77 24.05
CA ILE A 395 -28.92 2.54 23.50
C ILE A 395 -29.05 2.68 21.98
N PRO A 396 -29.33 3.89 21.45
CA PRO A 396 -29.53 4.08 20.03
C PRO A 396 -28.23 3.89 19.24
N ASN A 397 -28.34 3.24 18.08
CA ASN A 397 -27.24 3.12 17.13
C ASN A 397 -27.09 4.39 16.29
N LYS A 398 -25.86 4.90 16.18
CA LYS A 398 -25.51 6.00 15.28
C LYS A 398 -24.61 5.50 14.17
N THR A 399 -24.99 5.77 12.93
CA THR A 399 -24.13 5.50 11.76
C THR A 399 -23.02 6.55 11.69
N VAL A 400 -21.77 6.10 11.81
CA VAL A 400 -20.59 6.93 11.67
C VAL A 400 -19.90 6.62 10.35
N LYS A 401 -19.63 7.68 9.58
CA LYS A 401 -18.82 7.62 8.37
C LYS A 401 -17.34 7.44 8.75
N CYS A 402 -16.76 6.32 8.36
CA CYS A 402 -15.35 6.01 8.49
C CYS A 402 -14.64 6.25 7.16
N PHE A 403 -13.77 7.25 7.13
CA PHE A 403 -12.90 7.53 5.99
C PHE A 403 -11.64 6.65 6.08
N SER A 404 -11.09 6.18 4.96
CA SER A 404 -9.87 5.36 5.01
C SER A 404 -8.64 6.15 5.49
N ASN A 405 -8.67 7.49 5.37
CA ASN A 405 -7.68 8.38 5.96
C ASN A 405 -7.87 8.61 7.49
N ASN A 406 -8.85 7.98 8.13
CA ASN A 406 -8.96 8.03 9.59
C ASN A 406 -7.82 7.20 10.20
N LYS A 407 -6.78 7.92 10.66
CA LYS A 407 -5.66 7.34 11.39
C LYS A 407 -6.19 6.54 12.58
N PRO A 408 -5.92 5.23 12.70
CA PRO A 408 -6.50 4.38 13.75
C PRO A 408 -6.07 4.77 15.17
N TRP A 409 -5.04 5.60 15.31
CA TRP A 409 -4.60 6.18 16.59
C TRP A 409 -5.24 7.53 16.93
N VAL A 410 -6.09 8.09 16.07
CA VAL A 410 -6.87 9.30 16.36
C VAL A 410 -8.15 8.88 17.08
N THR A 411 -8.09 8.90 18.41
CA THR A 411 -9.19 8.52 19.29
C THR A 411 -10.19 9.66 19.51
N LYS A 412 -11.38 9.36 20.06
CA LYS A 412 -12.34 10.39 20.50
C LYS A 412 -11.72 11.35 21.52
N GLU A 413 -10.89 10.83 22.43
CA GLU A 413 -10.11 11.60 23.40
C GLU A 413 -9.16 12.60 22.72
N LEU A 414 -8.39 12.16 21.72
CA LEU A 414 -7.52 13.06 20.97
C LEU A 414 -8.31 14.14 20.23
N GLY A 415 -9.48 13.78 19.67
CA GLY A 415 -10.41 14.72 19.05
C GLY A 415 -10.93 15.78 20.03
N ALA A 416 -11.30 15.38 21.25
CA ALA A 416 -11.76 16.29 22.31
C ALA A 416 -10.65 17.28 22.73
N ILE A 417 -9.41 16.80 22.93
CA ILE A 417 -8.27 17.67 23.26
C ILE A 417 -8.00 18.69 22.15
N VAL A 418 -8.10 18.29 20.87
CA VAL A 418 -7.94 19.22 19.74
C VAL A 418 -9.05 20.26 19.71
N LEU A 419 -10.29 19.88 20.06
CA LEU A 419 -11.42 20.81 20.10
C LEU A 419 -11.28 21.83 21.25
N GLU A 420 -10.93 21.37 22.45
CA GLU A 420 -10.68 22.24 23.61
C GLU A 420 -9.48 23.17 23.37
N LYS A 421 -8.40 22.67 22.74
CA LYS A 421 -7.29 23.51 22.28
C LYS A 421 -7.77 24.64 21.36
N LYS A 422 -8.65 24.34 20.39
CA LYS A 422 -9.21 25.35 19.48
C LYS A 422 -10.12 26.34 20.22
N LYS A 423 -10.84 25.90 21.25
CA LYS A 423 -11.66 26.76 22.11
C LYS A 423 -10.77 27.72 22.90
N ALA A 424 -9.75 27.20 23.59
CA ALA A 424 -8.77 27.98 24.35
C ALA A 424 -8.02 29.00 23.48
N PHE A 425 -7.66 28.62 22.25
CA PHE A 425 -7.05 29.55 21.29
C PHE A 425 -7.99 30.68 20.89
N ARG A 426 -9.26 30.37 20.56
CA ARG A 426 -10.26 31.39 20.17
C ARG A 426 -10.64 32.32 21.33
N SER A 427 -10.63 31.82 22.55
CA SER A 427 -10.93 32.61 23.75
C SER A 427 -9.73 33.35 24.32
N GLY A 428 -8.56 33.30 23.67
CA GLY A 428 -7.33 33.97 24.16
C GLY A 428 -6.78 33.43 25.49
N ASN A 429 -7.24 32.26 25.96
CA ASN A 429 -6.83 31.70 27.25
C ASN A 429 -5.48 30.97 27.11
N ALA A 430 -4.39 31.72 27.30
CA ALA A 430 -3.03 31.22 27.15
C ALA A 430 -2.65 30.06 28.11
N PRO A 431 -3.01 30.09 29.41
CA PRO A 431 -2.78 28.97 30.33
C PRO A 431 -3.45 27.66 29.88
N GLU A 432 -4.73 27.72 29.51
CA GLU A 432 -5.47 26.53 29.06
C GLU A 432 -4.94 26.03 27.71
N LEU A 433 -4.52 26.93 26.82
CA LEU A 433 -3.88 26.57 25.57
C LEU A 433 -2.54 25.83 25.78
N GLN A 434 -1.70 26.27 26.73
CA GLN A 434 -0.46 25.59 27.09
C GLN A 434 -0.72 24.20 27.69
N LYS A 435 -1.70 24.09 28.59
CA LYS A 435 -2.16 22.83 29.18
C LYS A 435 -2.64 21.85 28.11
N MET A 436 -3.52 22.29 27.21
CA MET A 436 -4.01 21.47 26.09
C MET A 436 -2.88 21.07 25.13
N ASN A 437 -1.90 21.95 24.89
CA ASN A 437 -0.72 21.61 24.09
C ASN A 437 0.13 20.50 24.74
N LYS A 438 0.30 20.53 26.06
CA LYS A 438 1.01 19.49 26.82
C LYS A 438 0.26 18.16 26.76
N GLN A 439 -1.05 18.18 26.97
CA GLN A 439 -1.90 17.00 26.88
C GLN A 439 -1.90 16.40 25.47
N LEU A 440 -2.05 17.24 24.43
CA LEU A 440 -2.02 16.82 23.04
C LEU A 440 -0.71 16.11 22.68
N LYS A 441 0.44 16.67 23.12
CA LYS A 441 1.75 16.06 22.92
C LYS A 441 1.86 14.70 23.61
N ASN A 442 1.35 14.57 24.84
CA ASN A 442 1.41 13.33 25.60
C ASN A 442 0.55 12.23 24.98
N VAL A 443 -0.72 12.52 24.69
CA VAL A 443 -1.64 11.55 24.07
C VAL A 443 -1.14 11.13 22.68
N THR A 444 -0.67 12.07 21.85
CA THR A 444 -0.14 11.74 20.52
C THR A 444 1.07 10.80 20.61
N LYS A 445 2.01 11.04 21.53
CA LYS A 445 3.16 10.17 21.77
C LYS A 445 2.72 8.78 22.25
N GLN A 446 1.82 8.72 23.22
CA GLN A 446 1.28 7.46 23.73
C GLN A 446 0.58 6.65 22.64
N SER A 447 -0.35 7.27 21.88
CA SER A 447 -1.10 6.57 20.84
C SER A 447 -0.19 6.08 19.70
N THR A 448 0.86 6.84 19.35
CA THR A 448 1.85 6.43 18.34
C THR A 448 2.64 5.22 18.82
N VAL A 449 3.21 5.29 20.03
CA VAL A 449 3.98 4.18 20.64
C VAL A 449 3.10 2.94 20.79
N GLN A 450 1.89 3.09 21.31
CA GLN A 450 0.94 1.98 21.43
C GLN A 450 0.54 1.40 20.06
N SER A 451 0.39 2.20 19.01
CA SER A 451 0.02 1.70 17.69
C SER A 451 1.11 0.81 17.07
N VAL A 452 2.37 1.26 17.13
CA VAL A 452 3.53 0.52 16.64
C VAL A 452 3.72 -0.78 17.42
N ILE A 453 3.62 -0.69 18.75
CA ILE A 453 3.76 -1.85 19.64
C ILE A 453 2.62 -2.85 19.40
N ARG A 454 1.36 -2.40 19.35
CA ARG A 454 0.19 -3.27 19.12
C ARG A 454 0.27 -3.97 17.75
N PHE A 455 0.66 -3.26 16.69
CA PHE A 455 0.73 -3.85 15.35
C PHE A 455 1.72 -5.03 15.30
N GLY A 456 2.95 -4.85 15.79
CA GLY A 456 3.97 -5.90 15.80
C GLY A 456 3.66 -7.04 16.78
N ILE A 457 3.20 -6.71 17.98
CA ILE A 457 2.93 -7.71 19.03
C ILE A 457 1.73 -8.59 18.68
N THR A 458 0.69 -8.08 18.02
CA THR A 458 -0.51 -8.91 17.80
C THR A 458 -0.27 -10.02 16.77
N CYS A 459 0.64 -9.82 15.82
CA CYS A 459 0.98 -10.83 14.81
C CYS A 459 2.05 -11.82 15.28
N TRP A 460 3.01 -11.38 16.11
CA TRP A 460 4.21 -12.18 16.46
C TRP A 460 4.38 -12.46 17.95
N GLY A 461 3.64 -11.76 18.82
CA GLY A 461 3.80 -11.73 20.27
C GLY A 461 3.71 -13.08 20.97
N GLY A 462 2.96 -14.04 20.41
CA GLY A 462 2.89 -15.39 20.95
C GLY A 462 4.17 -16.21 20.76
N ASN A 463 4.97 -15.90 19.74
CA ASN A 463 6.17 -16.63 19.35
C ASN A 463 7.48 -15.89 19.68
N ILE A 464 7.42 -14.78 20.44
CA ILE A 464 8.64 -14.05 20.83
C ILE A 464 9.44 -14.83 21.87
N THR A 465 10.77 -14.68 21.85
CA THR A 465 11.64 -15.24 22.88
C THR A 465 11.58 -14.39 24.15
N VAL A 466 11.95 -14.98 25.30
CA VAL A 466 12.05 -14.24 26.58
C VAL A 466 13.03 -13.05 26.44
N ARG A 467 14.13 -13.24 25.70
CA ARG A 467 15.12 -12.20 25.42
C ARG A 467 14.53 -11.02 24.63
N ASP A 468 13.68 -11.29 23.65
CA ASP A 468 13.03 -10.26 22.83
C ASP A 468 11.94 -9.54 23.62
N GLN A 469 11.21 -10.28 24.48
CA GLN A 469 10.25 -9.71 25.42
C GLN A 469 10.93 -8.72 26.38
N GLU A 470 12.07 -9.09 26.99
CA GLU A 470 12.83 -8.20 27.88
C GLU A 470 13.39 -6.96 27.15
N ARG A 471 13.78 -7.10 25.87
CA ARG A 471 14.19 -5.96 25.03
C ARG A 471 13.01 -5.00 24.80
N LEU A 472 11.84 -5.53 24.46
CA LEU A 472 10.63 -4.73 24.28
C LEU A 472 10.19 -4.05 25.58
N ASP A 473 10.20 -4.76 26.71
CA ASP A 473 9.86 -4.19 28.01
C ASP A 473 10.86 -3.09 28.46
N ARG A 474 12.13 -3.18 28.04
CA ARG A 474 13.09 -2.07 28.24
C ARG A 474 12.75 -0.85 27.37
N LEU A 475 12.34 -1.05 26.13
CA LEU A 475 11.91 0.04 25.24
C LEU A 475 10.63 0.70 25.76
N ILE A 476 9.67 -0.09 26.22
CA ILE A 476 8.44 0.40 26.88
C ILE A 476 8.81 1.22 28.11
N ARG A 477 9.68 0.73 29.00
CA ARG A 477 10.13 1.49 30.17
C ARG A 477 10.81 2.81 29.81
N LYS A 478 11.63 2.83 28.75
CA LYS A 478 12.23 4.08 28.24
C LYS A 478 11.16 5.04 27.72
N ALA A 479 10.20 4.54 26.93
CA ALA A 479 9.08 5.33 26.44
C ALA A 479 8.20 5.88 27.59
N SER A 480 7.95 5.08 28.64
CA SER A 480 7.25 5.51 29.85
C SER A 480 7.94 6.70 30.52
N LYS A 481 9.27 6.65 30.61
CA LYS A 481 10.08 7.75 31.16
C LYS A 481 10.02 9.00 30.29
N THR A 482 10.20 8.87 28.97
CA THR A 482 10.18 10.01 28.02
C THR A 482 8.81 10.68 27.89
N THR A 483 7.73 9.96 28.16
CA THR A 483 6.36 10.47 28.07
C THR A 483 5.74 10.75 29.44
N CYS A 484 6.46 10.53 30.53
CA CYS A 484 5.96 10.61 31.92
C CYS A 484 4.62 9.88 32.10
N SER A 485 4.47 8.71 31.47
CA SER A 485 3.21 7.98 31.37
C SER A 485 3.43 6.49 31.65
N LYS A 486 2.49 5.85 32.35
CA LYS A 486 2.55 4.39 32.58
C LYS A 486 2.05 3.67 31.32
N PHE A 487 2.86 2.75 30.79
CA PHE A 487 2.45 1.83 29.73
C PHE A 487 2.29 0.42 30.28
N ASP A 488 1.36 -0.32 29.69
CA ASP A 488 1.19 -1.76 29.90
C ASP A 488 2.47 -2.52 29.50
N SER A 489 2.73 -3.67 30.13
CA SER A 489 3.85 -4.55 29.74
C SER A 489 3.62 -5.16 28.34
N THR A 490 4.68 -5.62 27.68
CA THR A 490 4.61 -6.30 26.37
C THR A 490 3.58 -7.42 26.35
N ASN A 491 3.55 -8.23 27.41
CA ASN A 491 2.62 -9.36 27.56
C ASN A 491 1.17 -8.88 27.78
N GLU A 492 0.98 -7.82 28.54
CA GLU A 492 -0.35 -7.26 28.78
C GLU A 492 -0.93 -6.62 27.51
N ILE A 493 -0.09 -5.93 26.73
CA ILE A 493 -0.47 -5.39 25.42
C ILE A 493 -0.84 -6.53 24.46
N TYR A 494 -0.07 -7.61 24.44
CA TYR A 494 -0.37 -8.81 23.65
C TYR A 494 -1.74 -9.39 24.03
N ARG A 495 -1.97 -9.64 25.33
CA ARG A 495 -3.23 -10.22 25.83
C ARG A 495 -4.44 -9.34 25.52
N LYS A 496 -4.36 -8.03 25.80
CA LYS A 496 -5.44 -7.07 25.50
C LYS A 496 -5.74 -7.02 24.00
N SER A 497 -4.70 -7.04 23.16
CA SER A 497 -4.85 -7.01 21.71
C SER A 497 -5.47 -8.30 21.15
N CYS A 498 -4.99 -9.48 21.61
CA CYS A 498 -5.53 -10.77 21.22
C CYS A 498 -7.01 -10.90 21.60
N ARG A 499 -7.40 -10.53 22.82
CA ARG A 499 -8.80 -10.52 23.24
C ARG A 499 -9.67 -9.62 22.38
N ARG A 500 -9.20 -8.40 22.09
CA ARG A 500 -9.95 -7.44 21.27
C ARG A 500 -10.18 -7.96 19.84
N ILE A 501 -9.14 -8.48 19.18
CA ILE A 501 -9.28 -9.01 17.82
C ILE A 501 -10.16 -10.25 17.82
N ALA A 502 -9.96 -11.18 18.76
CA ALA A 502 -10.74 -12.40 18.84
C ALA A 502 -12.23 -12.13 19.10
N LYS A 503 -12.57 -11.16 19.96
CA LYS A 503 -13.96 -10.69 20.11
C LYS A 503 -14.53 -10.12 18.81
N GLY A 504 -13.72 -9.36 18.05
CA GLY A 504 -14.12 -8.82 16.75
C GLY A 504 -14.34 -9.89 15.68
N ILE A 505 -13.53 -10.95 15.69
CA ILE A 505 -13.71 -12.12 14.81
C ILE A 505 -14.96 -12.91 15.22
N PHE A 506 -15.13 -13.17 16.51
CA PHE A 506 -16.26 -13.91 17.05
C PHE A 506 -17.60 -13.22 16.74
N ASN A 507 -17.65 -11.89 16.80
CA ASN A 507 -18.87 -11.12 16.54
C ASN A 507 -19.12 -10.82 15.05
N ASN A 508 -18.28 -11.31 14.13
CA ASN A 508 -18.44 -11.10 12.69
C ASN A 508 -18.50 -12.45 11.97
N ALA A 509 -19.70 -12.87 11.59
CA ALA A 509 -19.95 -14.14 10.92
C ALA A 509 -19.25 -14.25 9.55
N ASP A 510 -19.07 -13.14 8.85
CA ASP A 510 -18.42 -13.09 7.53
C ASP A 510 -16.88 -13.11 7.61
N HIS A 511 -16.32 -13.10 8.83
CA HIS A 511 -14.87 -13.11 8.99
C HIS A 511 -14.31 -14.50 8.68
N PRO A 512 -13.25 -14.65 7.86
CA PRO A 512 -12.74 -15.96 7.42
C PRO A 512 -12.25 -16.86 8.55
N LEU A 513 -11.85 -16.27 9.69
CA LEU A 513 -11.46 -16.99 10.91
C LEU A 513 -12.60 -17.21 11.91
N ASN A 514 -13.84 -16.78 11.62
CA ASN A 514 -14.98 -16.97 12.53
C ASN A 514 -15.24 -18.45 12.80
N ALA A 515 -15.18 -19.27 11.75
CA ALA A 515 -15.34 -20.73 11.81
C ALA A 515 -14.36 -21.43 12.78
N GLU A 516 -13.23 -20.79 13.09
CA GLU A 516 -12.25 -21.34 14.03
C GLU A 516 -12.66 -21.21 15.51
N TYR A 517 -13.62 -20.34 15.84
CA TYR A 517 -14.08 -20.08 17.21
C TYR A 517 -15.39 -20.81 17.55
N THR A 518 -15.35 -22.14 17.52
CA THR A 518 -16.51 -22.99 17.80
C THR A 518 -16.73 -23.20 19.30
N ARG A 519 -17.98 -23.19 19.77
CA ARG A 519 -18.33 -23.53 21.16
C ARG A 519 -18.66 -25.02 21.30
N SER A 520 -18.29 -25.59 22.44
CA SER A 520 -18.73 -26.92 22.85
C SER A 520 -20.23 -26.92 23.12
N VAL A 521 -20.97 -27.83 22.50
CA VAL A 521 -22.41 -28.03 22.74
C VAL A 521 -22.71 -28.44 24.19
N ARG A 522 -21.75 -29.10 24.86
CA ARG A 522 -21.91 -29.63 26.23
C ARG A 522 -21.51 -28.63 27.32
N THR A 523 -20.54 -27.76 27.06
CA THR A 523 -19.95 -26.87 28.10
C THR A 523 -20.05 -25.39 27.79
N GLY A 524 -20.50 -25.01 26.59
CA GLY A 524 -20.56 -23.62 26.14
C GLY A 524 -19.20 -22.93 25.92
N ARG A 525 -18.09 -23.58 26.32
CA ARG A 525 -16.72 -23.05 26.21
C ARG A 525 -16.20 -23.12 24.79
N LEU A 526 -15.32 -22.19 24.41
CA LEU A 526 -14.62 -22.25 23.12
C LEU A 526 -13.72 -23.48 23.07
N LEU A 527 -13.83 -24.24 21.98
CA LEU A 527 -13.07 -25.45 21.75
C LEU A 527 -11.59 -25.11 21.52
N SER A 528 -10.74 -25.53 22.45
CA SER A 528 -9.28 -25.46 22.29
C SER A 528 -8.86 -26.25 21.05
N LYS A 529 -8.07 -25.62 20.17
CA LYS A 529 -7.50 -26.30 19.00
C LYS A 529 -6.33 -27.20 19.43
N THR A 530 -6.35 -28.46 19.01
CA THR A 530 -5.25 -29.40 19.22
C THR A 530 -4.03 -28.94 18.42
N ALA A 531 -2.87 -28.89 19.07
CA ALA A 531 -1.64 -28.38 18.47
C ALA A 531 -0.52 -29.42 18.58
N ARG A 532 -0.02 -29.87 17.42
CA ARG A 532 1.12 -30.81 17.31
C ARG A 532 2.47 -30.15 17.53
N THR A 533 2.57 -28.82 17.40
CA THR A 533 3.81 -28.07 17.59
C THR A 533 3.61 -26.90 18.53
N GLU A 534 4.65 -26.56 19.28
CA GLU A 534 4.64 -25.40 20.19
C GLU A 534 4.45 -24.09 19.42
N ARG A 535 5.00 -23.99 18.21
CA ARG A 535 4.81 -22.85 17.30
C ARG A 535 3.33 -22.61 16.98
N TYR A 536 2.59 -23.67 16.64
CA TYR A 536 1.16 -23.54 16.36
C TYR A 536 0.37 -23.27 17.66
N ARG A 537 0.72 -23.94 18.77
CA ARG A 537 0.11 -23.71 20.09
C ARG A 537 0.21 -22.24 20.53
N ARG A 538 1.32 -21.58 20.19
CA ARG A 538 1.63 -20.17 20.47
C ARG A 538 1.15 -19.18 19.41
N SER A 539 0.60 -19.66 18.30
CA SER A 539 0.02 -18.79 17.27
C SER A 539 -1.27 -18.11 17.75
N PHE A 540 -1.75 -17.14 16.96
CA PHE A 540 -2.86 -16.25 17.35
C PHE A 540 -4.16 -16.99 17.71
N VAL A 541 -4.64 -17.91 16.86
CA VAL A 541 -5.96 -18.57 17.06
C VAL A 541 -6.00 -19.43 18.33
N PRO A 542 -5.08 -20.38 18.58
CA PRO A 542 -5.11 -21.15 19.83
C PRO A 542 -4.84 -20.30 21.07
N SER A 543 -3.99 -19.27 20.96
CA SER A 543 -3.69 -18.39 22.09
C SER A 543 -4.87 -17.49 22.47
N SER A 544 -5.57 -16.96 21.48
CA SER A 544 -6.74 -16.11 21.72
C SER A 544 -7.93 -16.88 22.27
N ILE A 545 -8.17 -18.12 21.81
CA ILE A 545 -9.18 -19.01 22.40
C ILE A 545 -8.92 -19.22 23.90
N ARG A 546 -7.68 -19.53 24.30
CA ARG A 546 -7.30 -19.66 25.72
C ARG A 546 -7.45 -18.36 26.52
N LEU A 547 -7.31 -17.21 25.87
CA LEU A 547 -7.47 -15.90 26.52
C LEU A 547 -8.93 -15.47 26.67
N LEU A 548 -9.85 -16.12 25.94
CA LEU A 548 -11.29 -15.91 25.96
C LEU A 548 -12.06 -16.98 26.76
N GLN A 549 -11.38 -18.05 27.19
CA GLN A 549 -11.91 -19.10 28.05
C GLN A 549 -12.20 -18.63 29.47
#